data_AF-A0AAW2Y812-F1
#
_entry.id   AF-A0AAW2Y812-F1
#
_cell.length_a   1.000
_cell.length_b   1.000
_cell.length_c   1.000
_cell.angle_alpha   90.00
_cell.angle_beta   90.00
_cell.angle_gamma   90.00
#
_symmetry.space_group_name_H-M   'P 1'
#
loop_
_entity.id
_entity.type
_entity.pdbx_description
1 polymer ?
#
loop_
_entity_poly.entity_id
_entity_poly.type
_entity_poly.pdbx_seq_one_letter_code
_entity_poly.pdbx_strand_id
1 'polypeptide(L)'
;MNSVLERYVSFKHNLLQFFHHFDRLIDERRYQELKADLRTCHSTPVASFPVEILKHAASVYTHEVFELFQDELRKAYDSQIELCGEIGEMSEYKITPFQEALSAHSHV
;
A
#
# COMPACT_ATOMS: atom_id res chain seq x y z
N MET A 1 32.38 24.63 18.90
CA MET A 1 31.72 24.19 17.65
C MET A 1 32.67 23.52 16.65
N ASN A 2 33.95 23.88 16.58
CA ASN A 2 34.88 23.28 15.61
C ASN A 2 35.27 21.80 15.88
N SER A 3 35.38 21.35 17.13
CA SER A 3 35.86 19.99 17.43
C SER A 3 34.86 18.87 17.12
N VAL A 4 33.56 19.15 17.13
CA VAL A 4 32.52 18.19 16.74
C VAL A 4 32.54 18.00 15.22
N LEU A 5 32.65 19.11 14.48
CA LEU A 5 32.75 19.11 13.02
C LEU A 5 34.02 18.40 12.54
N GLU A 6 35.15 18.57 13.23
CA GLU A 6 36.40 17.87 12.88
C GLU A 6 36.29 16.33 12.91
N ARG A 7 35.47 15.76 13.81
CA ARG A 7 35.22 14.31 13.85
C ARG A 7 34.42 13.81 12.64
N TYR A 8 33.56 14.67 12.08
CA TYR A 8 32.84 14.43 10.83
C TYR A 8 33.62 14.89 9.58
N VAL A 9 34.77 15.54 9.70
CA VAL A 9 35.64 15.85 8.54
C VAL A 9 36.57 14.69 8.20
N SER A 10 36.80 13.77 9.16
CA SER A 10 37.31 12.40 8.92
C SER A 10 36.37 11.54 8.05
N PHE A 11 35.10 11.97 7.89
CA PHE A 11 34.05 11.32 7.12
C PHE A 11 34.24 11.41 5.59
N LYS A 12 35.27 12.08 5.05
CA LYS A 12 35.50 12.17 3.59
C LYS A 12 35.53 10.81 2.88
N HIS A 13 35.99 9.75 3.56
CA HIS A 13 35.94 8.38 3.03
C HIS A 13 34.54 7.75 3.13
N ASN A 14 33.74 8.13 4.13
CA ASN A 14 32.42 7.56 4.40
C ASN A 14 31.30 8.30 3.63
N LEU A 15 31.41 9.61 3.43
CA LEU A 15 30.45 10.39 2.64
C LEU A 15 30.44 9.96 1.16
N LEU A 16 31.62 9.71 0.60
CA LEU A 16 31.75 9.27 -0.79
C LEU A 16 31.19 7.86 -0.97
N GLN A 17 31.42 6.98 0.01
CA GLN A 17 30.80 5.66 0.07
C GLN A 17 29.27 5.74 0.23
N PHE A 18 28.78 6.67 1.06
CA PHE A 18 27.36 6.95 1.20
C PHE A 18 26.74 7.39 -0.14
N PHE A 19 27.34 8.33 -0.86
CA PHE A 19 26.82 8.75 -2.16
C PHE A 19 26.79 7.60 -3.17
N HIS A 20 27.84 6.76 -3.23
CA HIS A 20 27.81 5.57 -4.06
C HIS A 20 26.68 4.59 -3.70
N HIS A 21 26.41 4.37 -2.41
CA HIS A 21 25.30 3.52 -1.99
C HIS A 21 23.94 4.17 -2.28
N PHE A 22 23.84 5.48 -2.11
CA PHE A 22 22.64 6.25 -2.38
C PHE A 22 22.30 6.24 -3.87
N ASP A 23 23.28 6.49 -4.75
CA ASP A 23 23.09 6.44 -6.20
C ASP A 23 22.61 5.05 -6.63
N ARG A 24 23.23 3.98 -6.12
CA ARG A 24 22.77 2.60 -6.38
C ARG A 24 21.33 2.35 -5.91
N LEU A 25 20.95 2.91 -4.76
CA LEU A 25 19.58 2.81 -4.23
C LEU A 25 18.57 3.51 -5.14
N ILE A 26 18.92 4.70 -5.64
CA ILE A 26 18.09 5.46 -6.57
C ILE A 26 17.96 4.73 -7.91
N ASP A 27 19.07 4.20 -8.44
CA ASP A 27 19.06 3.45 -9.70
C ASP A 27 18.21 2.18 -9.59
N GLU A 28 18.35 1.43 -8.50
CA GLU A 28 17.51 0.26 -8.23
C GLU A 28 16.03 0.65 -8.17
N ARG A 29 15.69 1.72 -7.45
CA ARG A 29 14.30 2.20 -7.36
C ARG A 29 13.74 2.58 -8.74
N ARG A 30 14.49 3.36 -9.53
CA ARG A 30 14.08 3.75 -10.89
C ARG A 30 13.92 2.55 -11.81
N TYR A 31 14.78 1.53 -11.66
CA TYR A 31 14.68 0.29 -12.41
C TYR A 31 13.38 -0.47 -12.06
N GLN A 32 13.02 -0.54 -10.78
CA GLN A 32 11.74 -1.14 -10.36
C GLN A 32 10.54 -0.35 -10.88
N GLU A 33 10.57 0.99 -10.79
CA GLU A 33 9.53 1.88 -11.36
C GLU A 33 9.37 1.64 -12.88
N LEU A 34 10.48 1.59 -13.63
CA LEU A 34 10.45 1.30 -15.06
C LEU A 34 9.86 -0.09 -15.37
N LYS A 35 10.20 -1.10 -14.58
CA LYS A 35 9.64 -2.45 -14.73
C LYS A 35 8.13 -2.47 -14.45
N ALA A 36 7.68 -1.72 -13.44
CA ALA A 36 6.26 -1.59 -13.10
C ALA A 36 5.47 -0.87 -14.21
N ASP A 37 6.05 0.18 -14.80
CA ASP A 37 5.49 0.91 -15.93
C ASP A 37 5.37 0.03 -17.17
N LEU A 38 6.44 -0.70 -17.51
CA LEU A 38 6.43 -1.65 -18.64
C LEU A 38 5.32 -2.70 -18.45
N ARG A 39 5.19 -3.28 -17.26
CA ARG A 39 4.10 -4.22 -16.95
C ARG A 39 2.73 -3.57 -17.16
N THR A 40 2.55 -2.33 -16.73
CA THR A 40 1.29 -1.59 -16.88
C THR A 40 0.98 -1.21 -18.32
N CYS A 41 1.97 -0.91 -19.15
CA CYS A 41 1.77 -0.62 -20.56
C CYS A 41 1.45 -1.87 -21.40
N HIS A 42 1.88 -3.06 -20.97
CA HIS A 42 1.80 -4.29 -21.76
C HIS A 42 0.75 -5.30 -21.29
N SER A 43 0.15 -5.11 -20.11
CA SER A 43 -0.95 -5.94 -19.62
C SER A 43 -1.98 -5.13 -18.85
N THR A 44 -3.14 -5.72 -18.61
CA THR A 44 -4.15 -5.17 -17.70
C THR A 44 -4.19 -6.06 -16.45
N PRO A 45 -4.24 -5.47 -15.24
CA PRO A 45 -4.38 -6.26 -14.01
C PRO A 45 -5.66 -7.11 -14.03
N VAL A 46 -5.58 -8.32 -13.49
CA VAL A 46 -6.73 -9.24 -13.41
C VAL A 46 -7.47 -9.02 -12.11
N ALA A 47 -8.78 -8.73 -12.21
CA ALA A 47 -9.65 -8.61 -11.05
C ALA A 47 -9.92 -10.00 -10.42
N SER A 48 -9.80 -10.08 -9.11
CA SER A 48 -10.04 -11.29 -8.31
C SER A 48 -11.52 -11.62 -8.10
N PHE A 49 -12.40 -10.64 -8.26
CA PHE A 49 -13.86 -10.83 -8.24
C PHE A 49 -14.54 -9.80 -9.15
N PRO A 50 -15.73 -10.11 -9.71
CA PRO A 50 -16.34 -9.32 -10.78
C PRO A 50 -17.15 -8.14 -10.24
N VAL A 51 -16.48 -7.01 -9.94
CA VAL A 51 -17.13 -5.74 -9.60
C VAL A 51 -16.69 -4.61 -10.53
N GLU A 52 -17.62 -3.75 -10.92
CA GLU A 52 -17.38 -2.68 -11.90
C GLU A 52 -16.30 -1.69 -11.45
N ILE A 53 -16.18 -1.44 -10.14
CA ILE A 53 -15.15 -0.55 -9.62
C ILE A 53 -13.73 -1.10 -9.84
N LEU A 54 -13.53 -2.42 -9.77
CA LEU A 54 -12.23 -3.04 -10.09
C LEU A 54 -11.93 -2.93 -11.58
N LYS A 55 -12.93 -3.10 -12.44
CA LYS A 55 -12.75 -2.95 -13.88
C LYS A 55 -12.30 -1.52 -14.23
N HIS A 56 -12.89 -0.52 -13.59
CA HIS A 56 -12.47 0.86 -13.78
C HIS A 56 -11.07 1.10 -13.20
N ALA A 57 -10.80 0.66 -11.97
CA ALA A 57 -9.50 0.81 -11.32
C ALA A 57 -8.35 0.18 -12.14
N ALA A 58 -8.57 -0.99 -12.75
CA ALA A 58 -7.59 -1.67 -13.61
C ALA A 58 -7.21 -0.85 -14.87
N SER A 59 -8.08 0.06 -15.30
CA SER A 59 -7.81 0.96 -16.44
C SER A 59 -7.14 2.27 -16.06
N VAL A 60 -7.17 2.65 -14.78
CA VAL A 60 -6.69 3.95 -14.29
C VAL A 60 -5.37 3.80 -13.52
N TYR A 61 -5.19 2.70 -12.78
CA TYR A 61 -4.05 2.48 -11.90
C TYR A 61 -2.95 1.63 -12.54
N THR A 62 -1.71 1.82 -12.04
CA THR A 62 -0.62 0.87 -12.28
C THR A 62 -0.95 -0.46 -11.63
N HIS A 63 -0.31 -1.55 -12.06
CA HIS A 63 -0.56 -2.88 -11.48
C HIS A 63 -0.36 -2.91 -9.96
N GLU A 64 0.66 -2.21 -9.45
CA GLU A 64 0.98 -2.18 -8.02
C GLU A 64 -0.12 -1.46 -7.21
N VAL A 65 -0.58 -0.31 -7.72
CA VAL A 65 -1.66 0.44 -7.07
C VAL A 65 -2.99 -0.31 -7.19
N PHE A 66 -3.24 -0.99 -8.31
CA PHE A 66 -4.41 -1.84 -8.48
C PHE A 66 -4.44 -3.00 -7.49
N GLU A 67 -3.31 -3.69 -7.27
CA GLU A 67 -3.21 -4.78 -6.30
C GLU A 67 -3.55 -4.29 -4.88
N LEU A 68 -3.01 -3.13 -4.46
CA LEU A 68 -3.33 -2.51 -3.18
C LEU A 68 -4.83 -2.16 -3.08
N PHE A 69 -5.38 -1.53 -4.11
CA PHE A 69 -6.80 -1.16 -4.15
C PHE A 69 -7.71 -2.38 -4.05
N GLN A 70 -7.39 -3.44 -4.79
CA GLN A 70 -8.16 -4.66 -4.79
C GLN A 70 -8.17 -5.36 -3.43
N ASP A 71 -7.03 -5.40 -2.75
CA ASP A 71 -6.94 -6.01 -1.42
C ASP A 71 -7.72 -5.22 -0.37
N GLU A 72 -7.67 -3.88 -0.40
CA GLU A 72 -8.51 -3.05 0.48
C GLU A 72 -10.00 -3.21 0.18
N LEU A 73 -10.36 -3.25 -1.10
CA LEU A 73 -11.75 -3.47 -1.49
C LEU A 73 -12.24 -4.85 -1.05
N ARG A 74 -11.42 -5.90 -1.19
CA ARG A 74 -11.75 -7.25 -0.69
C ARG A 74 -12.02 -7.22 0.81
N LYS A 75 -11.13 -6.61 1.60
CA LYS A 75 -11.32 -6.48 3.06
C LYS A 75 -12.62 -5.74 3.41
N ALA A 76 -12.97 -4.70 2.67
CA ALA A 76 -14.22 -3.97 2.87
C ALA A 76 -15.44 -4.86 2.55
N TYR A 77 -15.38 -5.64 1.48
CA TYR A 77 -16.43 -6.61 1.11
C TYR A 77 -16.58 -7.74 2.13
N ASP A 78 -15.48 -8.22 2.69
CA ASP A 78 -15.47 -9.29 3.69
C ASP A 78 -15.84 -8.79 5.11
N SER A 79 -15.99 -7.47 5.29
CA SER A 79 -16.36 -6.89 6.58
C SER A 79 -17.84 -7.11 6.89
N GLN A 80 -18.15 -7.43 8.14
CA GLN A 80 -19.53 -7.64 8.59
C GLN A 80 -20.17 -6.31 8.96
N ILE A 81 -21.36 -6.05 8.43
CA ILE A 81 -22.14 -4.85 8.73
C ILE A 81 -23.39 -5.28 9.50
N GLU A 82 -23.56 -4.74 10.69
CA GLU A 82 -24.70 -5.01 11.57
C GLU A 82 -25.49 -3.71 11.79
N LEU A 83 -26.80 -3.75 11.61
CA LEU A 83 -27.70 -2.65 12.00
C LEU A 83 -27.88 -2.70 13.52
N CYS A 84 -27.46 -1.65 14.22
CA CYS A 84 -27.48 -1.59 15.68
C CYS A 84 -28.67 -0.82 16.23
N GLY A 85 -29.25 0.09 15.45
CA GLY A 85 -30.40 0.88 15.87
C GLY A 85 -30.96 1.74 14.76
N GLU A 86 -32.23 2.11 14.91
CA GLU A 86 -32.90 3.08 14.05
C GLU A 86 -33.59 4.11 14.94
N ILE A 87 -33.31 5.39 14.70
CA ILE A 87 -33.90 6.53 15.42
C ILE A 87 -34.50 7.47 14.37
N GLY A 88 -35.81 7.34 14.16
CA GLY A 88 -36.52 8.10 13.12
C GLY A 88 -36.01 7.73 11.73
N GLU A 89 -35.41 8.68 11.01
CA GLU A 89 -34.79 8.47 9.69
C GLU A 89 -33.30 8.10 9.77
N MET A 90 -32.72 8.04 10.98
CA MET A 90 -31.31 7.72 11.17
C MET A 90 -31.12 6.23 11.48
N SER A 91 -30.30 5.54 10.70
CA SER A 91 -29.86 4.17 10.97
C SER A 91 -28.41 4.16 11.46
N GLU A 92 -28.14 3.45 12.54
CA GLU A 92 -26.80 3.24 13.10
C GLU A 92 -26.29 1.85 12.73
N TYR A 93 -25.08 1.79 12.17
CA TYR A 93 -24.44 0.55 11.74
C TYR A 93 -23.11 0.36 12.45
N LYS A 94 -22.86 -0.87 12.91
CA LYS A 94 -21.55 -1.32 13.36
C LYS A 94 -20.89 -2.12 12.25
N ILE A 95 -19.66 -1.74 11.94
CA ILE A 95 -18.84 -2.42 10.94
C ILE A 95 -17.73 -3.15 11.70
N THR A 96 -17.67 -4.47 11.56
CA THR A 96 -16.59 -5.30 12.09
C THR A 96 -15.67 -5.68 10.93
N PRO A 97 -14.41 -5.21 10.92
CA PRO A 97 -13.45 -5.59 9.89
C PRO A 97 -13.23 -7.11 9.86
N PHE A 98 -13.08 -7.69 8.66
CA PHE A 98 -12.87 -9.14 8.49
C PHE A 98 -11.74 -9.72 9.37
N GLN A 99 -10.66 -8.96 9.54
CA GLN A 99 -9.50 -9.39 10.35
C GLN A 99 -9.82 -9.51 11.84
N GLU A 100 -10.78 -8.73 12.35
CA GLU A 100 -11.22 -8.77 13.76
C GLU A 100 -12.32 -9.81 13.99
N ALA A 101 -13.13 -10.14 12.98
CA ALA A 101 -14.13 -11.21 13.08
C ALA A 101 -13.49 -12.59 13.34
N LEU A 102 -12.30 -12.86 12.78
CA LEU A 102 -11.54 -14.10 13.00
C LEU A 102 -10.98 -14.21 14.43
N SER A 103 -10.64 -13.09 15.08
CA SER A 103 -10.13 -13.11 16.45
C SER A 103 -11.24 -13.26 17.50
N ALA A 104 -12.44 -12.75 17.22
CA ALA A 104 -13.61 -12.90 18.08
C ALA A 104 -14.09 -14.36 18.21
N HIS A 105 -13.92 -15.17 17.16
CA HIS A 105 -14.30 -16.60 17.16
C HIS A 105 -13.25 -17.56 17.73
N SER A 106 -12.07 -17.06 18.11
CA SER A 106 -10.98 -17.87 18.68
C SER A 106 -10.98 -17.90 20.22
N HIS A 107 -11.96 -17.26 20.87
CA HIS A 107 -12.05 -17.10 22.33
C HIS A 107 -13.32 -17.71 22.97
N VAL A 108 -13.96 -18.68 22.32
CA VAL A 108 -15.07 -19.47 22.90
C VAL A 108 -14.66 -20.92 23.07
#